data_AF-A0A7V4NBC0-F1
#
_entry.id   AF-A0A7V4NBC0-F1
#
_cell.length_a   1.000
_cell.length_b   1.000
_cell.length_c   1.000
_cell.angle_alpha   90.00
_cell.angle_beta   90.00
_cell.angle_gamma   90.00
#
_symmetry.space_group_name_H-M   'P 1'
#
loop_
_entity.id
_entity.type
_entity.pdbx_description
1 polymer ?
#
loop_
_entity_poly.entity_id
_entity_poly.type
_entity_poly.pdbx_seq_one_letter_code
_entity_poly.pdbx_strand_id
1 'polypeptide(L)'
;MERVRFWAYGLSVVGALCLSFLALLGKVGGGVLDTCPSEGCELIQHSGFSELFGIPIAAYAFVLLLVVLVLWWMRNKKGLWVLAFLFGAELYLSVVEFFYLKGECPLCIAFLGLLGLSLVLGLGYLGWKEVFAFGLFGFLGLHFLYFPLGFVPRGGVPFQGEGVISVYLKPGQEGELRELVELSRKRGFEVLLHYLGSRPSERHKALKQICRALFAEEDGFALRVAERILRENEEKAKKFGLKTPFVVIKTNGEEEVLSLEDALWHLEGFVPLNSPIR
;
A
#
# COMPACT_ATOMS: atom_id res chain seq x y z
N MET A 1 26.55 -12.23 34.50
CA MET A 1 25.74 -11.29 33.68
C MET A 1 25.64 -11.72 32.21
N GLU A 2 26.72 -12.18 31.57
CA GLU A 2 26.69 -12.57 30.14
C GLU A 2 25.70 -13.70 29.79
N ARG A 3 25.61 -14.74 30.63
CA ARG A 3 24.65 -15.84 30.42
C ARG A 3 23.19 -15.35 30.42
N VAL A 4 22.84 -14.40 31.28
CA VAL A 4 21.50 -13.82 31.35
C VAL A 4 21.21 -12.99 30.10
N ARG A 5 22.18 -12.16 29.66
CA ARG A 5 22.07 -11.38 28.41
C ARG A 5 21.92 -12.27 27.19
N PHE A 6 22.65 -13.38 27.14
CA PHE A 6 22.56 -14.36 26.06
C PHE A 6 21.16 -14.96 25.92
N TRP A 7 20.55 -15.39 27.02
CA TRP A 7 19.18 -15.93 27.02
C TRP A 7 18.13 -14.85 26.77
N ALA A 8 18.29 -13.65 27.34
CA ALA A 8 17.39 -12.53 27.10
C ALA A 8 17.36 -12.16 25.60
N TYR A 9 18.52 -12.10 24.94
CA TYR A 9 18.63 -11.89 23.51
C TYR A 9 17.87 -12.96 22.71
N GLY A 10 18.11 -14.25 23.02
CA GLY A 10 17.42 -15.36 22.36
C GLY A 10 15.91 -15.27 22.51
N LEU A 11 15.42 -14.98 23.72
CA LEU A 11 14.00 -14.84 24.01
C LEU A 11 13.37 -13.67 23.24
N SER A 12 14.05 -12.51 23.15
CA SER A 12 13.56 -11.38 22.37
C SER A 12 13.47 -11.68 20.87
N VAL A 13 14.44 -12.43 20.31
CA VAL A 13 14.41 -12.87 18.91
C VAL A 13 13.27 -13.86 18.68
N VAL A 14 13.01 -14.79 19.60
CA VAL A 14 11.87 -15.70 19.53
C VAL A 14 10.55 -14.91 19.57
N GLY A 15 10.45 -13.88 20.40
CA GLY A 15 9.29 -12.98 20.42
C GLY A 15 9.04 -12.32 19.05
N ALA A 16 10.09 -11.74 18.45
CA ALA A 16 10.00 -11.14 17.12
C ALA A 16 9.59 -12.19 16.06
N LEU A 17 10.15 -13.40 16.14
CA LEU A 17 9.82 -14.50 15.25
C LEU A 17 8.33 -14.87 15.35
N CYS A 18 7.79 -14.99 16.55
CA CYS A 18 6.36 -15.24 16.78
C CYS A 18 5.48 -14.14 16.19
N LEU A 19 5.83 -12.86 16.36
CA LEU A 19 5.07 -11.75 15.76
C LEU A 19 5.11 -11.80 14.23
N SER A 20 6.27 -12.07 13.62
CA SER A 20 6.38 -12.21 12.17
C SER A 20 5.55 -13.39 11.63
N PHE A 21 5.48 -14.49 12.40
CA PHE A 21 4.66 -15.64 12.04
C PHE A 21 3.17 -15.33 12.16
N LEU A 22 2.74 -14.62 13.21
CA LEU A 22 1.36 -14.17 13.37
C LEU A 22 0.93 -13.23 12.24
N ALA A 23 1.78 -12.26 11.87
CA ALA A 23 1.53 -11.38 10.72
C ALA A 23 1.39 -12.19 9.42
N LEU A 24 2.25 -13.19 9.22
CA LEU A 24 2.19 -14.09 8.07
C LEU A 24 0.88 -14.90 8.04
N LEU A 25 0.46 -15.46 9.18
CA LEU A 25 -0.78 -16.21 9.29
C LEU A 25 -2.02 -15.34 9.09
N GLY A 26 -2.04 -14.13 9.62
CA GLY A 26 -3.13 -13.17 9.39
C GLY A 26 -3.30 -12.88 7.90
N LYS A 27 -2.18 -12.74 7.18
CA LYS A 27 -2.16 -12.47 5.75
C LYS A 27 -2.51 -13.67 4.87
N VAL A 28 -1.96 -14.85 5.15
CA VAL A 28 -2.15 -16.07 4.31
C VAL A 28 -3.44 -16.80 4.68
N GLY A 29 -3.85 -16.76 5.95
CA GLY A 29 -5.00 -17.47 6.48
C GLY A 29 -6.35 -16.84 6.15
N GLY A 30 -6.41 -15.85 5.27
CA GLY A 30 -7.67 -15.22 4.83
C GLY A 30 -8.48 -14.56 5.96
N GLY A 31 -7.82 -14.08 7.02
CA GLY A 31 -8.49 -13.42 8.15
C GLY A 31 -9.04 -14.36 9.23
N VAL A 32 -8.65 -15.64 9.26
CA VAL A 32 -9.05 -16.58 10.34
C VAL A 32 -8.51 -16.15 11.71
N LEU A 33 -7.40 -15.40 11.74
CA LEU A 33 -6.90 -14.74 12.94
C LEU A 33 -7.06 -13.24 12.76
N ASP A 34 -7.92 -12.63 13.57
CA ASP A 34 -8.01 -11.17 13.67
C ASP A 34 -6.78 -10.64 14.42
N THR A 35 -5.68 -10.48 13.68
CA THR A 35 -4.43 -9.90 14.19
C THR A 35 -4.43 -8.38 14.09
N CYS A 36 -5.46 -7.76 13.51
CA CYS A 36 -5.51 -6.34 13.19
C CYS A 36 -6.77 -5.68 13.78
N PRO A 37 -6.69 -5.17 15.02
CA PRO A 37 -7.86 -4.58 15.69
C PRO A 37 -8.27 -3.20 15.15
N SER A 38 -7.57 -2.65 14.15
CA SER A 38 -7.82 -1.31 13.61
C SER A 38 -7.83 -1.30 12.09
N GLU A 39 -8.66 -0.40 11.51
CA GLU A 39 -8.67 -0.14 10.06
C GLU A 39 -7.29 0.26 9.53
N GLY A 40 -6.49 0.96 10.36
CA GLY A 40 -5.10 1.30 10.04
C GLY A 40 -4.20 0.08 9.89
N CYS A 41 -4.35 -0.91 10.77
CA CYS A 41 -3.60 -2.16 10.70
C CYS A 41 -3.95 -2.97 9.45
N GLU A 42 -5.25 -3.11 9.14
CA GLU A 42 -5.70 -3.76 7.91
C GLU A 42 -5.15 -3.06 6.67
N LEU A 43 -5.22 -1.73 6.64
CA LEU A 43 -4.70 -0.91 5.55
C LEU A 43 -3.21 -1.19 5.32
N ILE A 44 -2.42 -1.29 6.37
CA ILE A 44 -0.96 -1.54 6.28
C ILE A 44 -0.69 -2.97 5.80
N GLN A 45 -1.32 -3.98 6.42
CA GLN A 45 -1.11 -5.40 6.13
C GLN A 45 -1.56 -5.82 4.72
N HIS A 46 -2.50 -5.08 4.13
CA HIS A 46 -3.00 -5.29 2.77
C HIS A 46 -2.53 -4.25 1.75
N SER A 47 -1.61 -3.35 2.12
CA SER A 47 -1.03 -2.38 1.19
C SER A 47 -0.06 -3.06 0.21
N GLY A 48 0.21 -2.42 -0.93
CA GLY A 48 1.29 -2.83 -1.84
C GLY A 48 2.71 -2.78 -1.23
N PHE A 49 2.86 -2.19 -0.04
CA PHE A 49 4.12 -2.15 0.72
C PHE A 49 4.26 -3.31 1.71
N SER A 50 3.27 -4.20 1.81
CA SER A 50 3.31 -5.39 2.66
C SER A 50 3.73 -6.66 1.89
N GLU A 51 4.08 -6.51 0.61
CA GLU A 51 4.53 -7.58 -0.28
C GLU A 51 5.77 -7.15 -1.05
N LEU A 52 6.70 -8.09 -1.18
CA LEU A 52 7.88 -7.96 -2.01
C LEU A 52 7.94 -9.15 -2.97
N PHE A 53 7.89 -8.87 -4.28
CA PHE A 53 7.79 -9.88 -5.34
C PHE A 53 6.60 -10.84 -5.18
N GLY A 54 5.45 -10.32 -4.72
CA GLY A 54 4.23 -11.11 -4.47
C GLY A 54 4.28 -12.00 -3.22
N ILE A 55 5.35 -11.91 -2.43
CA ILE A 55 5.50 -12.65 -1.17
C ILE A 55 5.33 -11.67 -0.01
N PRO A 56 4.52 -12.01 1.03
CA PRO A 56 4.42 -11.22 2.25
C PRO A 56 5.77 -10.91 2.88
N ILE A 57 6.02 -9.66 3.27
CA ILE A 57 7.27 -9.27 3.94
C ILE A 57 7.48 -10.04 5.25
N ALA A 58 6.39 -10.33 5.94
CA ALA A 58 6.38 -11.16 7.13
C ALA A 58 7.05 -12.53 6.91
N ALA A 59 6.96 -13.12 5.71
CA ALA A 59 7.63 -14.37 5.37
C ALA A 59 9.16 -14.20 5.33
N TYR A 60 9.65 -13.12 4.70
CA TYR A 60 11.09 -12.83 4.66
C TYR A 60 11.63 -12.56 6.07
N ALA A 61 10.91 -11.77 6.87
CA ALA A 61 11.26 -11.50 8.26
C ALA A 61 11.34 -12.80 9.08
N PHE A 62 10.35 -13.68 8.95
CA PHE A 62 10.32 -14.98 9.62
C PHE A 62 11.54 -15.84 9.29
N VAL A 63 11.85 -16.00 7.99
CA VAL A 63 13.02 -16.78 7.54
C VAL A 63 14.33 -16.18 8.05
N LEU A 64 14.50 -14.86 7.96
CA LEU A 64 15.70 -14.19 8.43
C LEU A 64 15.86 -14.28 9.96
N LEU A 65 14.76 -14.22 10.72
CA LEU A 65 14.79 -14.41 12.17
C LEU A 65 15.12 -15.84 12.57
N LEU A 66 14.68 -16.85 11.80
CA LEU A 66 15.16 -18.23 11.99
C LEU A 66 16.67 -18.32 11.78
N VAL A 67 17.21 -17.65 10.76
CA VAL A 67 18.67 -17.58 10.53
C VAL A 67 19.37 -16.90 11.71
N VAL A 68 18.82 -15.80 12.24
CA VAL A 68 19.35 -15.14 13.45
C VAL A 68 19.36 -16.10 14.64
N LEU A 69 18.29 -16.87 14.85
CA LEU A 69 18.17 -17.81 15.96
C LEU A 69 19.19 -18.97 15.84
N VAL A 70 19.36 -19.52 14.64
CA VAL A 70 20.37 -20.56 14.37
C VAL A 70 21.78 -20.02 14.62
N LEU A 71 22.09 -18.82 14.10
CA LEU A 71 23.40 -18.20 14.30
C LEU A 71 23.65 -17.87 15.77
N TRP A 72 22.63 -17.45 16.51
CA TRP A 72 22.70 -17.25 17.96
C TRP A 72 23.03 -18.54 18.70
N TRP A 73 22.35 -19.65 18.36
CA TRP A 73 22.62 -20.96 18.96
C TRP A 73 24.07 -21.41 18.71
N MET A 74 24.58 -21.13 17.51
CA MET A 74 25.98 -21.39 17.13
C MET A 74 26.97 -20.37 17.71
N ARG A 75 26.53 -19.39 18.50
CA ARG A 75 27.33 -18.29 19.05
C ARG A 75 28.07 -17.46 17.97
N ASN A 76 27.46 -17.36 16.79
CA ASN A 76 28.02 -16.64 15.65
C ASN A 76 27.53 -15.19 15.61
N LYS A 77 28.47 -14.24 15.69
CA LYS A 77 28.20 -12.80 15.70
C LYS A 77 27.50 -12.29 14.43
N LYS A 78 27.58 -13.02 13.31
CA LYS A 78 26.88 -12.69 12.07
C LYS A 78 25.36 -12.61 12.23
N GLY A 79 24.79 -13.28 13.23
CA GLY A 79 23.36 -13.15 13.54
C GLY A 79 22.95 -11.70 13.85
N LEU A 80 23.85 -10.92 14.45
CA LEU A 80 23.58 -9.52 14.75
C LEU A 80 23.63 -8.61 13.52
N TRP A 81 24.38 -8.98 12.47
CA TRP A 81 24.34 -8.27 11.18
C TRP A 81 22.99 -8.43 10.50
N VAL A 82 22.47 -9.66 10.49
CA VAL A 82 21.14 -9.97 9.95
C VAL A 82 20.05 -9.26 10.76
N LEU A 83 20.17 -9.25 12.08
CA LEU A 83 19.24 -8.53 12.95
C LEU A 83 19.29 -7.01 12.72
N ALA A 84 20.48 -6.42 12.56
CA ALA A 84 20.64 -5.01 12.24
C ALA A 84 20.02 -4.66 10.88
N PHE A 85 20.24 -5.49 9.87
CA PHE A 85 19.60 -5.36 8.56
C PHE A 85 18.07 -5.37 8.66
N LEU A 86 17.51 -6.36 9.38
CA LEU A 86 16.06 -6.45 9.62
C LEU A 86 15.52 -5.21 10.33
N PHE A 87 16.20 -4.74 11.37
CA PHE A 87 15.81 -3.53 12.09
C PHE A 87 15.81 -2.29 11.19
N GLY A 88 16.83 -2.13 10.35
CA GLY A 88 16.89 -1.04 9.38
C GLY A 88 15.79 -1.11 8.31
N ALA A 89 15.51 -2.30 7.79
CA ALA A 89 14.41 -2.55 6.87
C ALA A 89 13.05 -2.22 7.53
N GLU A 90 12.85 -2.63 8.79
CA GLU A 90 11.62 -2.34 9.53
C GLU A 90 11.47 -0.84 9.81
N LEU A 91 12.56 -0.14 10.16
CA LEU A 91 12.53 1.33 10.31
C LEU A 91 12.07 2.02 9.03
N TYR A 92 12.50 1.55 7.86
CA TYR A 92 12.01 2.07 6.59
C TYR A 92 10.52 1.82 6.42
N LEU A 93 10.04 0.61 6.73
CA LEU A 93 8.61 0.29 6.64
C LEU A 93 7.79 1.11 7.63
N SER A 94 8.30 1.39 8.83
CA SER A 94 7.66 2.29 9.78
C SER A 94 7.61 3.74 9.25
N VAL A 95 8.65 4.22 8.56
CA VAL A 95 8.59 5.53 7.88
C VAL A 95 7.49 5.53 6.82
N VAL A 96 7.39 4.48 6.01
CA VAL A 96 6.30 4.33 5.02
C VAL A 96 4.94 4.30 5.72
N GLU A 97 4.79 3.54 6.80
CA GLU A 97 3.57 3.43 7.60
C GLU A 97 3.07 4.79 8.08
N PHE A 98 3.91 5.56 8.78
CA PHE A 98 3.50 6.82 9.40
C PHE A 98 3.36 7.96 8.40
N PHE A 99 4.30 8.10 7.45
CA PHE A 99 4.36 9.28 6.57
C PHE A 99 3.64 9.08 5.24
N TYR A 100 3.72 7.88 4.67
CA TYR A 100 3.12 7.60 3.36
C TYR A 100 1.72 7.00 3.52
N LEU A 101 1.57 5.98 4.36
CA LEU A 101 0.29 5.31 4.54
C LEU A 101 -0.62 6.04 5.54
N LYS A 102 -0.07 6.89 6.42
CA LYS A 102 -0.81 7.62 7.47
C LYS A 102 -1.70 6.68 8.32
N GLY A 103 -1.21 5.47 8.57
CA GLY A 103 -1.88 4.46 9.38
C GLY A 103 -0.99 4.02 10.53
N GLU A 104 -1.57 3.28 11.47
CA GLU A 104 -0.85 2.69 12.59
C GLU A 104 -1.19 1.19 12.71
N CYS A 105 -0.17 0.36 12.75
CA CYS A 105 -0.24 -1.08 12.93
C CYS A 105 0.45 -1.45 14.26
N PRO A 106 -0.31 -1.71 15.34
CA PRO A 106 0.27 -2.11 16.62
C PRO A 106 1.19 -3.33 16.52
N LEU A 107 0.92 -4.24 15.58
CA LEU A 107 1.74 -5.42 15.33
C LEU A 107 3.11 -5.06 14.75
N CYS A 108 3.18 -4.16 13.76
CA CYS A 108 4.44 -3.67 13.20
C CYS A 108 5.25 -2.89 14.24
N ILE A 109 4.58 -2.04 15.04
CA ILE A 109 5.23 -1.27 16.11
C ILE A 109 5.82 -2.22 17.18
N ALA A 110 5.06 -3.23 17.60
CA ALA A 110 5.54 -4.24 18.55
C ALA A 110 6.73 -5.03 17.97
N PHE A 111 6.66 -5.39 16.69
CA PHE A 111 7.74 -6.08 15.99
C PHE A 111 9.02 -5.24 15.92
N LEU A 112 8.93 -3.97 15.51
CA LEU A 112 10.05 -3.02 15.53
C LEU A 112 10.64 -2.89 16.94
N GLY A 113 9.79 -2.78 17.96
CA GLY A 113 10.21 -2.71 19.36
C GLY A 113 11.00 -3.93 19.81
N LEU A 114 10.56 -5.14 19.43
CA LEU A 114 11.28 -6.38 19.74
C LEU A 114 12.59 -6.50 18.97
N LEU A 115 12.65 -6.07 17.71
CA LEU A 115 13.91 -6.01 16.95
C LEU A 115 14.91 -5.05 17.63
N GLY A 116 14.45 -3.86 18.02
CA GLY A 116 15.28 -2.87 18.73
C GLY A 116 15.78 -3.39 20.08
N LEU A 117 14.91 -4.02 20.87
CA LEU A 117 15.30 -4.66 22.13
C LEU A 117 16.34 -5.77 21.91
N SER A 118 16.11 -6.64 20.93
CA SER A 118 17.05 -7.70 20.56
C SER A 118 18.41 -7.11 20.18
N LEU A 119 18.43 -6.02 19.40
CA LEU A 119 19.64 -5.33 18.99
C LEU A 119 20.42 -4.78 20.18
N VAL A 120 19.72 -4.10 21.11
CA VAL A 120 20.32 -3.52 22.32
C VAL A 120 20.93 -4.61 23.21
N LEU A 121 20.22 -5.72 23.40
CA LEU A 121 20.75 -6.87 24.16
C LEU A 121 21.99 -7.48 23.47
N GLY A 122 21.99 -7.47 22.13
CA GLY A 122 23.05 -7.95 21.26
C GLY A 122 24.29 -7.05 21.14
N LEU A 123 24.19 -5.74 21.42
CA LEU A 123 25.30 -4.78 21.26
C LEU A 123 26.57 -5.13 22.05
N GLY A 124 26.49 -6.00 23.06
CA GLY A 124 27.68 -6.53 23.74
C GLY A 124 28.60 -7.39 22.86
N TYR A 125 28.13 -7.84 21.70
CA TYR A 125 28.84 -8.79 20.84
C TYR A 125 29.48 -8.17 19.59
N LEU A 126 29.10 -6.94 19.22
CA LEU A 126 29.48 -6.25 17.98
C LEU A 126 29.65 -4.75 18.19
N GLY A 127 30.44 -4.08 17.35
CA GLY A 127 30.58 -2.63 17.39
C GLY A 127 29.36 -1.90 16.83
N TRP A 128 29.15 -0.67 17.30
CA TRP A 128 28.09 0.23 16.83
C TRP A 128 28.21 0.58 15.34
N LYS A 129 29.44 0.60 14.79
CA LYS A 129 29.68 0.95 13.38
C LYS A 129 29.08 -0.09 12.45
N GLU A 130 29.25 -1.36 12.79
CA GLU A 130 28.73 -2.48 12.02
C GLU A 130 27.21 -2.54 12.12
N VAL A 131 26.64 -2.36 13.32
CA VAL A 131 25.19 -2.27 13.51
C VAL A 131 24.61 -1.15 12.64
N PHE A 132 25.21 0.04 12.67
CA PHE A 132 24.76 1.17 11.86
C PHE A 132 24.89 0.88 10.36
N ALA A 133 26.01 0.32 9.90
CA ALA A 133 26.22 0.01 8.49
C ALA A 133 25.20 -0.99 7.94
N PHE A 134 24.96 -2.10 8.67
CA PHE A 134 23.97 -3.10 8.25
C PHE A 134 22.53 -2.60 8.39
N GLY A 135 22.23 -1.80 9.41
CA GLY A 135 20.94 -1.12 9.54
C GLY A 135 20.68 -0.15 8.39
N LEU A 136 21.65 0.70 8.06
CA LEU A 136 21.54 1.62 6.93
C LEU A 136 21.40 0.86 5.60
N PHE A 137 22.11 -0.26 5.44
CA PHE A 137 21.97 -1.13 4.27
C PHE A 137 20.56 -1.74 4.16
N GLY A 138 19.97 -2.18 5.28
CA GLY A 138 18.58 -2.65 5.32
C GLY A 138 17.58 -1.55 4.95
N PHE A 139 17.74 -0.37 5.54
CA PHE A 139 16.90 0.80 5.28
C PHE A 139 16.95 1.23 3.80
N LEU A 140 18.15 1.50 3.29
CA LEU A 140 18.34 1.97 1.92
C LEU A 140 18.03 0.88 0.90
N GLY A 141 18.40 -0.37 1.18
CA GLY A 141 18.08 -1.50 0.32
C GLY A 141 16.59 -1.61 0.08
N LEU A 142 15.79 -1.50 1.14
CA LEU A 142 14.33 -1.54 1.02
C LEU A 142 13.77 -0.29 0.36
N HIS A 143 14.31 0.90 0.64
CA HIS A 143 13.95 2.14 -0.05
C HIS A 143 14.09 2.02 -1.57
N PHE A 144 15.23 1.57 -2.07
CA PHE A 144 15.47 1.44 -3.52
C PHE A 144 14.71 0.28 -4.16
N LEU A 145 14.43 -0.80 -3.41
CA LEU A 145 13.54 -1.86 -3.89
C LEU A 145 12.11 -1.37 -4.10
N TYR A 146 11.62 -0.48 -3.23
CA TYR A 146 10.28 0.06 -3.33
C TYR A 146 10.15 1.21 -4.33
N PHE A 147 11.19 2.03 -4.45
CA PHE A 147 11.26 3.21 -5.31
C PHE A 147 12.46 3.13 -6.26
N PRO A 148 12.38 2.28 -7.31
CA PRO A 148 13.45 2.16 -8.30
C PRO A 148 13.66 3.48 -9.06
N LEU A 149 14.92 3.84 -9.27
CA LEU A 149 15.31 5.00 -10.08
C LEU A 149 15.10 4.66 -11.57
N GLY A 150 14.16 5.32 -12.25
CA GLY A 150 13.99 5.20 -13.71
C GLY A 150 12.62 4.74 -14.22
N PHE A 151 11.54 5.12 -13.54
CA PHE A 151 10.18 4.79 -13.98
C PHE A 151 9.74 5.63 -15.20
N VAL A 152 9.17 4.96 -16.21
CA VAL A 152 8.56 5.58 -17.40
C VAL A 152 7.06 5.27 -17.40
N PRO A 153 6.17 6.23 -17.09
CA PRO A 153 4.72 6.02 -17.15
C PRO A 153 4.26 5.69 -18.58
N ARG A 154 3.27 4.79 -18.71
CA ARG A 154 2.64 4.48 -19.99
C ARG A 154 1.64 5.61 -20.32
N GLY A 155 2.16 6.72 -20.82
CA GLY A 155 1.34 7.89 -21.17
C GLY A 155 0.99 8.76 -19.96
N GLY A 156 0.67 10.03 -20.23
CA GLY A 156 0.34 10.99 -19.20
C GLY A 156 -0.85 10.51 -18.36
N VAL A 157 -0.78 10.76 -17.05
CA VAL A 157 -1.93 10.65 -16.14
C VAL A 157 -3.12 11.29 -16.85
N PRO A 158 -4.27 10.61 -16.99
CA PRO A 158 -5.40 11.15 -17.73
C PRO A 158 -5.75 12.54 -17.19
N PHE A 159 -5.72 13.50 -18.11
CA PHE A 159 -5.76 14.92 -17.83
C PHE A 159 -6.99 15.28 -16.98
N GLN A 160 -6.78 16.04 -15.90
CA GLN A 160 -7.87 16.80 -15.25
C GLN A 160 -8.17 18.06 -16.08
N GLY A 161 -8.65 17.87 -17.31
CA GLY A 161 -9.09 18.95 -18.19
C GLY A 161 -10.58 19.27 -18.01
N GLU A 162 -11.00 20.45 -18.47
CA GLU A 162 -12.43 20.74 -18.65
C GLU A 162 -13.05 19.76 -19.66
N GLY A 163 -14.27 19.28 -19.39
CA GLY A 163 -14.95 18.30 -20.25
C GLY A 163 -14.60 16.83 -19.99
N VAL A 164 -13.95 16.52 -18.86
CA VAL A 164 -13.76 15.13 -18.40
C VAL A 164 -14.80 14.78 -17.33
N ILE A 165 -15.51 13.68 -17.55
CA ILE A 165 -16.50 13.14 -16.62
C ILE A 165 -15.81 12.11 -15.75
N SER A 166 -15.61 12.43 -14.47
CA SER A 166 -14.95 11.54 -13.50
C SER A 166 -15.98 10.67 -12.80
N VAL A 167 -15.89 9.35 -12.96
CA VAL A 167 -16.85 8.40 -12.38
C VAL A 167 -16.17 7.61 -11.28
N TYR A 168 -16.73 7.64 -10.07
CA TYR A 168 -16.23 6.91 -8.92
C TYR A 168 -17.06 5.65 -8.69
N LEU A 169 -16.42 4.48 -8.66
CA LEU A 169 -17.11 3.19 -8.61
C LEU A 169 -16.31 2.12 -7.87
N LYS A 170 -16.99 1.05 -7.45
CA LYS A 170 -16.33 -0.17 -6.93
C LYS A 170 -16.03 -1.15 -8.08
N PRO A 171 -15.01 -2.02 -7.93
CA PRO A 171 -14.75 -3.09 -8.88
C PRO A 171 -15.99 -3.98 -9.08
N GLY A 172 -16.37 -4.24 -10.33
CA GLY A 172 -17.56 -5.02 -10.70
C GLY A 172 -18.78 -4.16 -11.08
N GLN A 173 -18.75 -2.85 -10.82
CA GLN A 173 -19.83 -1.92 -11.19
C GLN A 173 -19.66 -1.32 -12.59
N GLU A 174 -18.65 -1.73 -13.36
CA GLU A 174 -18.36 -1.18 -14.70
C GLU A 174 -19.53 -1.40 -15.67
N GLY A 175 -20.33 -2.44 -15.44
CA GLY A 175 -21.53 -2.74 -16.24
C GLY A 175 -22.62 -1.68 -16.13
N GLU A 176 -22.72 -0.98 -15.00
CA GLU A 176 -23.69 0.09 -14.75
C GLU A 176 -23.38 1.34 -15.59
N LEU A 177 -22.15 1.49 -16.08
CA LEU A 177 -21.68 2.70 -16.77
C LEU A 177 -21.85 2.67 -18.30
N ARG A 178 -22.37 1.58 -18.87
CA ARG A 178 -22.42 1.40 -20.35
C ARG A 178 -23.14 2.56 -21.04
N GLU A 179 -24.29 2.94 -20.51
CA GLU A 179 -25.11 4.01 -21.08
C GLU A 179 -24.42 5.38 -20.96
N LEU A 180 -23.84 5.67 -19.79
CA LEU A 180 -23.09 6.90 -19.54
C LEU A 180 -21.90 7.01 -20.50
N VAL A 181 -21.13 5.93 -20.69
CA VAL A 181 -19.97 5.90 -21.59
C VAL A 181 -20.39 6.09 -23.05
N GLU A 182 -21.50 5.48 -23.47
CA GLU A 182 -22.02 5.64 -24.83
C GLU A 182 -22.51 7.07 -25.09
N LEU A 183 -23.27 7.65 -24.16
CA LEU A 183 -23.74 9.04 -24.24
C LEU A 183 -22.58 10.03 -24.22
N SER A 184 -21.64 9.86 -23.31
CA SER A 184 -20.44 10.71 -23.20
C SER A 184 -19.63 10.69 -24.49
N ARG A 185 -19.41 9.50 -25.08
CA ARG A 185 -18.72 9.35 -26.36
C ARG A 185 -19.46 10.04 -27.50
N LYS A 186 -20.79 9.91 -27.57
CA LYS A 186 -21.64 10.61 -28.56
C LYS A 186 -21.53 12.13 -28.45
N ARG A 187 -21.33 12.65 -27.24
CA ARG A 187 -21.21 14.08 -26.95
C ARG A 187 -19.76 14.61 -26.97
N GLY A 188 -18.77 13.74 -27.16
CA GLY A 188 -17.36 14.12 -27.20
C GLY A 188 -16.72 14.33 -25.82
N PHE A 189 -17.35 13.87 -24.74
CA PHE A 189 -16.77 13.88 -23.39
C PHE A 189 -15.95 12.60 -23.14
N GLU A 190 -14.82 12.76 -22.46
CA GLU A 190 -14.01 11.63 -22.00
C GLU A 190 -14.47 11.20 -20.60
N VAL A 191 -14.65 9.89 -20.41
CA VAL A 191 -15.05 9.32 -19.12
C VAL A 191 -13.81 8.73 -18.43
N LEU A 192 -13.46 9.29 -17.28
CA LEU A 192 -12.37 8.82 -16.44
C LEU A 192 -12.90 8.01 -15.26
N LEU A 193 -12.44 6.76 -15.14
CA LEU A 193 -12.87 5.85 -14.08
C LEU A 193 -11.94 5.95 -12.86
N HIS A 194 -12.53 6.21 -11.70
CA HIS A 194 -11.88 6.26 -10.39
C HIS A 194 -12.38 5.09 -9.55
N TYR A 195 -11.53 4.08 -9.36
CA TYR A 195 -11.88 2.92 -8.55
C TYR A 195 -11.78 3.23 -7.05
N LEU A 196 -12.63 2.58 -6.26
CA LEU A 196 -12.70 2.65 -4.80
C LEU A 196 -12.61 1.23 -4.19
N GLY A 197 -12.00 1.09 -3.02
CA GLY A 197 -11.74 -0.20 -2.39
C GLY A 197 -12.05 -0.22 -0.90
N SER A 198 -13.33 -0.21 -0.52
CA SER A 198 -13.76 -0.12 0.88
C SER A 198 -13.42 -1.37 1.72
N ARG A 199 -13.24 -2.54 1.07
CA ARG A 199 -12.90 -3.81 1.72
C ARG A 199 -11.56 -4.33 1.21
N PRO A 200 -10.80 -5.13 1.98
CA PRO A 200 -9.51 -5.68 1.53
C PRO A 200 -9.58 -6.43 0.18
N SER A 201 -10.63 -7.22 -0.04
CA SER A 201 -10.84 -7.96 -1.29
C SER A 201 -11.25 -7.07 -2.48
N GLU A 202 -11.92 -5.95 -2.21
CA GLU A 202 -12.24 -4.92 -3.22
C GLU A 202 -11.01 -4.09 -3.55
N ARG A 203 -10.20 -3.74 -2.54
CA ARG A 203 -8.98 -2.96 -2.67
C ARG A 203 -8.01 -3.59 -3.65
N HIS A 204 -7.71 -4.88 -3.49
CA HIS A 204 -6.81 -5.58 -4.41
C HIS A 204 -7.30 -5.56 -5.86
N LYS A 205 -8.62 -5.70 -6.06
CA LYS A 205 -9.23 -5.61 -7.39
C LYS A 205 -9.14 -4.19 -7.95
N ALA A 206 -9.42 -3.17 -7.13
CA ALA A 206 -9.32 -1.75 -7.52
C ALA A 206 -7.89 -1.39 -7.93
N LEU A 207 -6.89 -1.81 -7.15
CA LEU A 207 -5.47 -1.62 -7.47
C LEU A 207 -5.11 -2.23 -8.82
N LYS A 208 -5.56 -3.47 -9.08
CA LYS A 208 -5.33 -4.11 -10.38
C LYS A 208 -5.98 -3.36 -11.53
N GLN A 209 -7.19 -2.84 -11.36
CA GLN A 209 -7.85 -2.05 -12.40
C GLN A 209 -7.13 -0.73 -12.66
N ILE A 210 -6.71 -0.02 -11.61
CA ILE A 210 -5.90 1.21 -11.74
C ILE A 210 -4.57 0.89 -12.42
N CYS A 211 -3.91 -0.21 -12.04
CA CYS A 211 -2.66 -0.65 -12.68
C CYS A 211 -2.84 -0.88 -14.17
N ARG A 212 -3.87 -1.64 -14.57
CA ARG A 212 -4.16 -1.91 -16.00
C ARG A 212 -4.46 -0.66 -16.80
N ALA A 213 -5.08 0.34 -16.17
CA ALA A 213 -5.40 1.60 -16.82
C ALA A 213 -4.16 2.48 -17.05
N LEU A 214 -3.17 2.43 -16.16
CA LEU A 214 -2.05 3.38 -16.14
C LEU A 214 -0.70 2.78 -16.55
N PHE A 215 -0.53 1.46 -16.45
CA PHE A 215 0.76 0.80 -16.59
C PHE A 215 0.75 -0.28 -17.66
N ALA A 216 1.95 -0.53 -18.19
CA ALA A 216 2.15 -1.58 -19.18
C ALA A 216 2.05 -2.98 -18.61
N GLU A 217 2.56 -3.12 -17.39
CA GLU A 217 2.77 -4.35 -16.68
C GLU A 217 2.25 -4.15 -15.26
N GLU A 218 1.63 -5.19 -14.70
CA GLU A 218 1.16 -5.23 -13.31
C GLU A 218 2.32 -5.65 -12.39
N ASP A 219 3.38 -4.84 -12.32
CA ASP A 219 4.49 -5.11 -11.41
C ASP A 219 4.23 -4.55 -9.99
N GLY A 220 5.09 -4.89 -9.05
CA GLY A 220 4.96 -4.44 -7.65
C GLY A 220 5.05 -2.93 -7.50
N PHE A 221 5.76 -2.24 -8.40
CA PHE A 221 5.87 -0.77 -8.35
C PHE A 221 4.58 -0.12 -8.82
N ALA A 222 4.00 -0.59 -9.94
CA ALA A 222 2.72 -0.15 -10.46
C ALA A 222 1.63 -0.25 -9.38
N LEU A 223 1.57 -1.37 -8.65
CA LEU A 223 0.63 -1.56 -7.54
C LEU A 223 0.79 -0.52 -6.43
N ARG A 224 2.01 -0.11 -6.10
CA ARG A 224 2.27 0.91 -5.08
C ARG A 224 1.91 2.32 -5.53
N VAL A 225 2.10 2.64 -6.81
CA VAL A 225 1.64 3.92 -7.36
C VAL A 225 0.12 3.94 -7.45
N ALA A 226 -0.50 2.83 -7.88
CA ALA A 226 -1.95 2.66 -7.88
C ALA A 226 -2.56 2.78 -6.48
N GLU A 227 -1.85 2.32 -5.44
CA GLU A 227 -2.24 2.46 -4.03
C GLU A 227 -2.40 3.91 -3.61
N ARG A 228 -1.53 4.80 -4.08
CA ARG A 228 -1.68 6.25 -3.84
C ARG A 228 -2.92 6.82 -4.52
N ILE A 229 -3.13 6.47 -5.79
CA ILE A 229 -4.26 6.96 -6.57
C ILE A 229 -5.58 6.49 -5.95
N LEU A 230 -5.65 5.21 -5.55
CA LEU A 230 -6.81 4.65 -4.87
C LEU A 230 -7.14 5.42 -3.59
N ARG A 231 -6.13 5.79 -2.80
CA ARG A 231 -6.32 6.58 -1.56
C ARG A 231 -6.81 7.98 -1.84
N GLU A 232 -6.23 8.67 -2.82
CA GLU A 232 -6.68 10.00 -3.23
C GLU A 232 -8.15 9.95 -3.70
N ASN A 233 -8.54 8.88 -4.40
CA ASN A 233 -9.93 8.65 -4.81
C ASN A 233 -10.84 8.39 -3.61
N GLU A 234 -10.42 7.56 -2.65
CA GLU A 234 -11.16 7.26 -1.42
C GLU A 234 -11.34 8.49 -0.54
N GLU A 235 -10.30 9.31 -0.38
CA GLU A 235 -10.36 10.58 0.35
C GLU A 235 -11.33 11.56 -0.31
N LYS A 236 -11.31 11.67 -1.65
CA LYS A 236 -12.28 12.50 -2.40
C LYS A 236 -13.70 11.96 -2.23
N ALA A 237 -13.91 10.66 -2.39
CA ALA A 237 -15.22 10.04 -2.22
C ALA A 237 -15.80 10.25 -0.81
N LYS A 238 -14.96 10.15 0.23
CA LYS A 238 -15.36 10.44 1.62
C LYS A 238 -15.84 11.89 1.80
N LYS A 239 -15.26 12.86 1.10
CA LYS A 239 -15.73 14.27 1.16
C LYS A 239 -17.11 14.45 0.56
N PHE A 240 -17.45 13.67 -0.46
CA PHE A 240 -18.74 13.76 -1.15
C PHE A 240 -19.86 13.01 -0.44
N GLY A 241 -19.56 11.96 0.33
CA GLY A 241 -20.55 11.25 1.17
C GLY A 241 -21.65 10.51 0.39
N LEU A 242 -21.48 10.33 -0.93
CA LEU A 242 -22.44 9.66 -1.80
C LEU A 242 -22.23 8.15 -1.88
N LYS A 243 -23.29 7.43 -2.26
CA LYS A 243 -23.21 6.00 -2.59
C LYS A 243 -22.62 5.82 -3.99
N THR A 244 -21.84 4.76 -4.17
CA THR A 244 -21.23 4.40 -5.45
C THR A 244 -22.21 3.62 -6.35
N PRO A 245 -22.18 3.80 -7.68
CA PRO A 245 -21.32 4.75 -8.40
C PRO A 245 -21.85 6.19 -8.34
N PHE A 246 -20.95 7.16 -8.39
CA PHE A 246 -21.30 8.58 -8.52
C PHE A 246 -20.40 9.27 -9.54
N VAL A 247 -20.87 10.40 -10.07
CA VAL A 247 -20.22 11.13 -11.17
C VAL A 247 -19.82 12.51 -10.68
N VAL A 248 -18.63 12.95 -11.07
CA VAL A 248 -18.11 14.30 -10.86
C VAL A 248 -17.85 14.93 -12.23
N ILE A 249 -18.57 16.00 -12.52
CA ILE A 249 -18.41 16.78 -13.75
C ILE A 249 -17.71 18.07 -13.37
N LYS A 250 -16.63 18.40 -14.08
CA LYS A 250 -15.89 19.65 -13.87
C LYS A 250 -16.23 20.66 -14.96
N THR A 251 -16.89 21.74 -14.58
CA THR A 251 -17.35 22.80 -15.49
C THR A 251 -16.86 24.15 -14.98
N ASN A 252 -16.09 24.89 -15.77
CA ASN A 252 -15.57 26.22 -15.42
C ASN A 252 -14.84 26.29 -14.06
N GLY A 253 -14.15 25.21 -13.68
CA GLY A 253 -13.44 25.10 -12.41
C GLY A 253 -14.28 24.69 -11.20
N GLU A 254 -15.61 24.60 -11.33
CA GLU A 254 -16.49 24.04 -10.31
C GLU A 254 -16.68 22.53 -10.50
N GLU A 255 -16.72 21.80 -9.39
CA GLU A 255 -16.98 20.35 -9.38
C GLU A 255 -18.44 20.11 -8.99
N GLU A 256 -19.24 19.61 -9.93
CA GLU A 256 -20.61 19.18 -9.70
C GLU A 256 -20.63 17.66 -9.46
N VAL A 257 -21.25 17.24 -8.37
CA VAL A 257 -21.31 15.83 -7.97
C VAL A 257 -22.74 15.32 -8.11
N LEU A 258 -22.92 14.30 -8.94
CA LEU A 258 -24.21 13.77 -9.34
C LEU A 258 -24.31 12.27 -9.05
N SER A 259 -25.53 11.79 -8.80
CA SER A 259 -25.80 10.35 -8.91
C SER A 259 -25.66 9.90 -10.37
N LEU A 260 -25.53 8.61 -10.62
CA LEU A 260 -25.47 8.09 -11.99
C LEU A 260 -26.72 8.44 -12.81
N GLU A 261 -27.91 8.36 -12.19
CA GLU A 261 -29.19 8.70 -12.82
C GLU A 261 -29.26 10.19 -13.17
N ASP A 262 -28.86 11.06 -12.23
CA ASP A 262 -28.84 12.51 -12.45
C ASP A 262 -27.82 12.90 -13.54
N ALA A 263 -26.67 12.23 -13.58
CA ALA A 263 -25.65 12.46 -14.59
C ALA A 263 -26.13 12.08 -16.00
N LEU A 264 -26.89 10.98 -16.13
CA LEU A 264 -27.50 10.59 -17.40
C LEU A 264 -28.51 11.66 -17.87
N TRP A 265 -29.39 12.10 -16.96
CA TRP A 265 -30.36 13.16 -17.27
C TRP A 265 -29.67 14.47 -17.65
N HIS A 266 -28.58 14.82 -16.96
CA HIS A 266 -27.79 16.01 -17.24
C HIS A 266 -27.15 15.96 -18.64
N LEU A 267 -26.63 14.80 -19.07
CA LEU A 267 -26.04 14.62 -20.40
C LEU A 267 -27.07 14.53 -21.54
N GLU A 268 -28.27 14.03 -21.25
CA GLU A 268 -29.40 14.07 -22.18
C GLU A 268 -29.84 15.51 -22.43
N GLY A 269 -29.95 16.31 -21.36
CA GLY A 269 -30.30 17.73 -21.42
C GLY A 269 -29.20 18.64 -21.95
N PHE A 270 -27.94 18.21 -21.93
CA PHE A 270 -26.81 19.02 -22.40
C PHE A 270 -26.86 19.22 -23.93
N VAL A 271 -27.13 20.44 -24.36
CA VAL A 271 -26.88 20.87 -25.74
C VAL A 271 -25.41 21.31 -25.78
N PRO A 272 -24.53 20.68 -26.59
CA PRO A 272 -23.11 21.02 -26.60
C PRO A 272 -22.94 22.51 -26.96
N LEU A 273 -22.32 23.27 -26.05
CA LEU A 273 -22.02 24.70 -26.21
C LEU A 273 -21.03 25.03 -27.34
N ASN A 274 -20.59 24.02 -28.10
CA ASN A 274 -19.74 24.16 -29.27
C ASN A 274 -20.25 23.26 -30.41
N SER A 275 -21.45 23.52 -30.93
CA SER A 275 -21.61 23.36 -32.38
C SER A 275 -20.79 24.49 -33.03
N PRO A 276 -19.78 24.21 -33.87
CA PRO A 276 -19.18 25.27 -34.66
C PRO A 276 -20.33 25.92 -35.44
N ILE A 277 -20.53 27.22 -35.20
CA ILE A 277 -21.37 28.06 -36.02
C ILE A 277 -20.85 27.85 -37.45
N ARG A 278 -21.65 27.16 -38.29
CA ARG A 278 -21.49 27.22 -39.74
C ARG A 278 -22.23 28.44 -40.24
#